data_AF-A0A828RHD5-F1
#
_entry.id   AF-A0A828RHD5-F1
#
_cell.length_a   1.000
_cell.length_b   1.000
_cell.length_c   1.000
_cell.angle_alpha   90.00
_cell.angle_beta   90.00
_cell.angle_gamma   90.00
#
_symmetry.space_group_name_H-M   'P 1'
#
loop_
_entity.id
_entity.type
_entity.pdbx_description
1 polymer ?
#
loop_
_entity_poly.entity_id
_entity_poly.type
_entity_poly.pdbx_seq_one_letter_code
_entity_poly.pdbx_strand_id
1 'polypeptide(L)'
;MDSQNNKSIIQFTNPELVESIFMENPNYKGSLDISQNMMISTNHSDIQIESKFNKSSIVSLTVSNFNQINMNSNKPFFIRQTMKAKFIWKKGLSTEEEEDLLKVNAASLLLSYIRPQIRSITSLSKFREQNIPFIDFTSQL
;
A
#
# COMPACT_ATOMS: atom_id res chain seq x y z
N MET A 1 14.36 25.27 -0.24
CA MET A 1 14.50 24.30 -1.34
C MET A 1 13.31 24.48 -2.26
N ASP A 2 13.51 24.44 -3.58
CA ASP A 2 12.47 24.55 -4.60
C ASP A 2 12.16 23.16 -5.19
N SER A 3 10.89 22.91 -5.51
CA SER A 3 10.39 21.62 -5.99
C SER A 3 10.81 21.30 -7.42
N GLN A 4 11.22 22.30 -8.22
CA GLN A 4 11.68 22.06 -9.59
C GLN A 4 13.15 21.66 -9.65
N ASN A 5 14.01 22.30 -8.86
CA ASN A 5 15.45 22.10 -8.91
C ASN A 5 15.97 21.02 -7.95
N ASN A 6 15.17 20.57 -6.98
CA ASN A 6 15.54 19.54 -5.99
C ASN A 6 14.76 18.24 -6.19
N LYS A 7 14.58 17.81 -7.44
CA LYS A 7 13.91 16.55 -7.75
C LYS A 7 14.80 15.37 -7.35
N SER A 8 14.23 14.45 -6.59
CA SER A 8 14.86 13.15 -6.32
C SER A 8 15.17 12.41 -7.62
N ILE A 9 16.21 11.57 -7.60
CA ILE A 9 16.52 10.64 -8.69
C ILE A 9 15.42 9.60 -8.91
N ILE A 10 14.55 9.44 -7.91
CA ILE A 10 13.37 8.58 -7.91
C ILE A 10 12.14 9.46 -8.09
N GLN A 11 11.30 9.12 -9.05
CA GLN A 11 10.02 9.77 -9.33
C GLN A 11 8.93 8.71 -9.45
N PHE A 12 7.67 9.11 -9.32
CA PHE A 12 6.53 8.21 -9.48
C PHE A 12 5.38 8.91 -10.19
N THR A 13 4.56 8.14 -10.91
CA THR A 13 3.29 8.63 -11.46
C THR A 13 2.25 8.73 -10.36
N ASN A 14 1.19 9.51 -10.58
CA ASN A 14 0.07 9.59 -9.63
C ASN A 14 -0.39 8.18 -9.19
N PRO A 15 -0.40 7.86 -7.88
CA PRO A 15 -0.91 6.58 -7.41
C PRO A 15 -2.38 6.40 -7.73
N GLU A 16 -2.72 5.23 -8.25
CA GLU A 16 -4.05 4.85 -8.70
C GLU A 16 -4.66 3.84 -7.73
N LEU A 17 -5.93 4.04 -7.36
CA LEU A 17 -6.71 3.03 -6.65
C LEU A 17 -7.17 1.96 -7.65
N VAL A 18 -6.80 0.71 -7.40
CA VAL A 18 -7.11 -0.44 -8.26
C VAL A 18 -8.28 -1.23 -7.70
N GLU A 19 -8.32 -1.39 -6.38
CA GLU A 19 -9.34 -2.17 -5.68
C GLU A 19 -9.66 -1.48 -4.35
N SER A 20 -10.95 -1.40 -4.02
CA SER A 20 -11.41 -1.01 -2.68
C SER A 20 -12.64 -1.82 -2.32
N ILE A 21 -12.51 -2.67 -1.31
CA ILE A 21 -13.56 -3.52 -0.77
C ILE A 21 -13.77 -3.14 0.68
N PHE A 22 -15.02 -2.90 1.07
CA PHE A 22 -15.45 -2.87 2.45
C PHE A 22 -16.77 -3.60 2.57
N MET A 23 -16.86 -4.51 3.54
CA MET A 23 -18.06 -5.31 3.78
C MET A 23 -18.18 -5.59 5.27
N GLU A 24 -19.28 -5.18 5.89
CA GLU A 24 -19.59 -5.60 7.25
C GLU A 24 -19.85 -7.10 7.31
N ASN A 25 -19.45 -7.74 8.41
CA ASN A 25 -19.82 -9.12 8.68
C ASN A 25 -21.14 -9.15 9.48
N PRO A 26 -22.29 -9.53 8.88
CA PRO A 26 -23.57 -9.55 9.58
C PRO A 26 -23.63 -10.57 10.73
N ASN A 27 -22.76 -11.59 10.69
CA ASN A 27 -22.68 -12.64 11.69
C ASN A 27 -21.83 -12.23 12.91
N TYR A 28 -21.10 -11.13 12.84
CA TYR A 28 -20.28 -10.66 13.95
C TYR A 28 -21.15 -10.13 15.10
N LYS A 29 -20.94 -10.67 16.30
CA LYS A 29 -21.67 -10.30 17.54
C LYS A 29 -20.75 -9.77 18.65
N GLY A 30 -19.48 -9.49 18.33
CA GLY A 30 -18.48 -9.00 19.30
C GLY A 30 -18.50 -7.49 19.51
N SER A 31 -17.43 -6.97 20.11
CA SER A 31 -17.25 -5.55 20.41
C SER A 31 -17.20 -4.68 19.14
N LEU A 32 -17.81 -3.50 19.19
CA LEU A 32 -17.66 -2.48 18.15
C LEU A 32 -16.29 -1.77 18.23
N ASP A 33 -15.72 -1.70 19.43
CA ASP A 33 -14.40 -1.12 19.68
C ASP A 33 -13.32 -2.20 19.64
N ILE A 34 -12.87 -2.57 18.44
CA ILE A 34 -11.82 -3.56 18.23
C ILE A 34 -10.86 -3.11 17.11
N SER A 35 -9.55 -3.18 17.38
CA SER A 35 -8.53 -2.99 16.36
C SER A 35 -8.40 -4.25 15.49
N GLN A 36 -8.27 -4.06 14.19
CA GLN A 36 -8.06 -5.15 13.23
C GLN A 36 -6.60 -5.22 12.83
N ASN A 37 -6.06 -6.43 12.77
CA ASN A 37 -4.74 -6.65 12.16
C ASN A 37 -4.87 -6.50 10.64
N MET A 38 -3.99 -5.70 10.05
CA MET A 38 -3.92 -5.39 8.63
C MET A 38 -2.67 -6.06 8.05
N MET A 39 -2.88 -7.00 7.14
CA MET A 39 -1.81 -7.60 6.34
C MET A 39 -1.47 -6.66 5.19
N ILE A 40 -0.18 -6.53 4.90
CA ILE A 40 0.34 -5.68 3.84
C ILE A 40 1.13 -6.57 2.89
N SER A 41 0.82 -6.49 1.60
CA SER A 41 1.56 -7.18 0.56
C SER A 41 1.93 -6.21 -0.55
N THR A 42 3.13 -6.39 -1.09
CA THR A 42 3.69 -5.57 -2.15
C THR A 42 4.11 -6.45 -3.31
N ASN A 43 3.83 -6.00 -4.52
CA ASN A 43 4.30 -6.65 -5.74
C ASN A 43 4.81 -5.60 -6.70
N HIS A 44 5.75 -5.96 -7.55
CA HIS A 44 6.21 -5.10 -8.63
C HIS A 44 6.31 -5.89 -9.93
N SER A 45 6.12 -5.20 -11.06
CA SER A 45 6.37 -5.79 -12.38
C SER A 45 7.86 -5.89 -12.64
N ASP A 46 8.25 -6.68 -13.64
CA ASP A 46 9.62 -6.65 -14.15
C ASP A 46 10.11 -5.22 -14.43
N ILE A 47 11.40 -4.99 -14.18
CA ILE A 47 12.03 -3.69 -14.42
C ILE A 47 12.11 -3.44 -15.93
N GLN A 48 11.60 -2.29 -16.35
CA GLN A 48 11.59 -1.86 -17.75
C GLN A 48 12.64 -0.78 -17.99
N ILE A 49 13.26 -0.78 -19.17
CA ILE A 49 14.15 0.29 -19.62
C ILE A 49 13.32 1.32 -20.38
N GLU A 50 13.03 2.46 -19.75
CA GLU A 50 12.24 3.54 -20.37
C GLU A 50 13.04 4.32 -21.41
N SER A 51 14.34 4.48 -21.18
CA SER A 51 15.22 5.26 -22.05
C SER A 51 16.69 4.88 -21.86
N LYS A 52 17.58 5.58 -22.56
CA LYS A 52 19.02 5.46 -22.33
C LYS A 52 19.40 5.68 -20.86
N PHE A 53 18.67 6.53 -20.13
CA PHE A 53 19.04 6.98 -18.80
C PHE A 53 18.12 6.52 -17.67
N ASN A 54 16.92 6.02 -17.96
CA ASN A 54 15.93 5.69 -16.93
C ASN A 54 15.46 4.23 -17.02
N LYS A 55 15.10 3.70 -15.85
CA LYS A 55 14.37 2.45 -15.65
C LYS A 55 13.02 2.73 -14.97
N SER A 56 12.11 1.78 -15.02
CA SER A 56 10.85 1.85 -14.30
C SER A 56 10.35 0.49 -13.84
N SER A 57 9.42 0.49 -12.90
CA SER A 57 8.60 -0.68 -12.56
C SER A 57 7.25 -0.20 -12.02
N ILE A 58 6.20 -0.97 -12.26
CA ILE A 58 4.89 -0.73 -11.66
C ILE A 58 4.87 -1.46 -10.33
N VAL A 59 4.74 -0.72 -9.24
CA VAL A 59 4.60 -1.27 -7.89
C VAL A 59 3.14 -1.18 -7.49
N SER A 60 2.64 -2.25 -6.87
CA SER A 60 1.32 -2.32 -6.24
C SER A 60 1.47 -2.70 -4.78
N LEU A 61 0.63 -2.11 -3.92
CA LEU A 61 0.54 -2.42 -2.51
C LEU A 61 -0.93 -2.69 -2.16
N THR A 62 -1.15 -3.82 -1.50
CA THR A 62 -2.45 -4.23 -0.98
C THR A 62 -2.41 -4.22 0.54
N VAL A 63 -3.41 -3.61 1.16
CA VAL A 63 -3.69 -3.74 2.59
C VAL A 63 -4.99 -4.50 2.76
N SER A 64 -5.01 -5.55 3.58
CA SER A 64 -6.21 -6.35 3.82
C SER A 64 -6.26 -6.92 5.23
N ASN A 65 -7.44 -7.00 5.85
CA ASN A 65 -7.62 -7.76 7.10
C ASN A 65 -8.06 -9.22 6.85
N PHE A 66 -8.10 -9.67 5.60
CA PHE A 66 -8.52 -11.01 5.21
C PHE A 66 -7.80 -11.55 3.96
N ASN A 67 -7.63 -12.86 3.89
CA ASN A 67 -7.18 -13.54 2.67
C ASN A 67 -8.39 -13.92 1.80
N GLN A 68 -9.40 -14.52 2.43
CA GLN A 68 -10.68 -14.87 1.82
C GLN A 68 -11.81 -14.37 2.71
N ILE A 69 -12.93 -13.97 2.10
CA ILE A 69 -14.11 -13.55 2.85
C ILE A 69 -14.74 -14.79 3.49
N ASN A 70 -14.81 -14.80 4.81
CA ASN A 70 -15.46 -15.87 5.58
C ASN A 70 -16.39 -15.25 6.62
N MET A 71 -17.69 -15.23 6.32
CA MET A 71 -18.72 -14.65 7.20
C MET A 71 -18.82 -15.35 8.57
N ASN A 72 -18.35 -16.58 8.70
CA ASN A 72 -18.31 -17.29 9.98
C ASN A 72 -17.07 -16.95 10.82
N SER A 73 -16.15 -16.14 10.29
CA SER A 73 -15.01 -15.65 11.07
C SER A 73 -15.43 -14.62 12.13
N ASN A 74 -14.62 -14.49 13.19
CA ASN A 74 -14.84 -13.49 14.22
C ASN A 74 -14.35 -12.08 13.82
N LYS A 75 -14.41 -11.73 12.53
CA LYS A 75 -14.04 -10.41 12.04
C LYS A 75 -15.30 -9.53 11.93
N PRO A 76 -15.25 -8.28 12.41
CA PRO A 76 -16.39 -7.35 12.31
C PRO A 76 -16.70 -6.92 10.88
N PHE A 77 -15.68 -6.84 10.03
CA PHE A 77 -15.77 -6.44 8.64
C PHE A 77 -14.58 -7.01 7.85
N PHE A 78 -14.71 -6.98 6.54
CA PHE A 78 -13.68 -7.30 5.57
C PHE A 78 -13.31 -6.02 4.84
N ILE A 79 -12.04 -5.63 4.91
CA ILE A 79 -11.52 -4.48 4.18
C ILE A 79 -10.29 -4.88 3.39
N ARG A 80 -10.24 -4.47 2.12
CA ARG A 80 -9.07 -4.61 1.26
C ARG A 80 -8.96 -3.38 0.36
N GLN A 81 -7.77 -2.81 0.29
CA GLN A 81 -7.46 -1.76 -0.67
C GLN A 81 -6.15 -2.07 -1.38
N THR A 82 -6.13 -1.84 -2.69
CA THR A 82 -4.95 -2.01 -3.52
C THR A 82 -4.69 -0.72 -4.28
N MET A 83 -3.50 -0.16 -4.13
CA MET A 83 -3.02 0.96 -4.95
C MET A 83 -1.80 0.55 -5.77
N LYS A 84 -1.61 1.21 -6.91
CA LYS A 84 -0.40 1.04 -7.72
C LYS A 84 0.12 2.37 -8.23
N ALA A 85 1.40 2.42 -8.56
CA ALA A 85 2.01 3.52 -9.28
C ALA A 85 3.20 3.01 -10.11
N LYS A 86 3.55 3.75 -11.17
CA LYS A 86 4.80 3.52 -11.90
C LYS A 86 5.91 4.33 -11.22
N PHE A 87 6.94 3.63 -10.77
CA PHE A 87 8.16 4.23 -10.21
C PHE A 87 9.22 4.30 -11.31
N ILE A 88 9.92 5.43 -11.38
CA ILE A 88 10.89 5.74 -12.43
C ILE A 88 12.16 6.25 -11.75
N TRP A 89 13.31 5.70 -12.12
CA TRP A 89 14.60 6.11 -11.56
C TRP A 89 15.69 6.14 -12.62
N LYS A 90 16.76 6.90 -12.34
CA LYS A 90 17.94 6.95 -13.19
C LYS A 90 18.73 5.64 -13.10
N LYS A 91 19.27 5.18 -14.23
CA LYS A 91 20.24 4.08 -14.26
C LYS A 91 21.49 4.45 -13.45
N GLY A 92 22.11 3.43 -12.86
CA GLY A 92 23.31 3.58 -12.04
C GLY A 92 23.12 3.13 -10.60
N LEU A 93 21.88 2.87 -10.17
CA LEU A 93 21.61 2.14 -8.94
C LEU A 93 22.09 0.68 -9.08
N SER A 94 22.64 0.16 -8.00
CA SER A 94 22.92 -1.26 -7.84
C SER A 94 21.62 -2.06 -7.78
N THR A 95 21.69 -3.37 -8.00
CA THR A 95 20.52 -4.25 -7.89
C THR A 95 19.87 -4.17 -6.50
N GLU A 96 20.67 -4.06 -5.44
CA GLU A 96 20.19 -3.92 -4.06
C GLU A 96 19.44 -2.59 -3.86
N GLU A 97 20.00 -1.48 -4.36
CA GLU A 97 19.34 -0.18 -4.30
C GLU A 97 18.03 -0.14 -5.11
N GLU A 98 17.96 -0.88 -6.23
CA GLU A 98 16.73 -1.03 -7.01
C GLU A 98 15.67 -1.84 -6.25
N GLU A 99 16.07 -2.93 -5.59
CA GLU A 99 15.17 -3.72 -4.75
C GLU A 99 14.66 -2.92 -3.54
N ASP A 100 15.54 -2.19 -2.85
CA ASP A 100 15.18 -1.32 -1.73
C ASP A 100 14.19 -0.23 -2.15
N LEU A 101 14.43 0.38 -3.31
CA LEU A 101 13.52 1.38 -3.88
C LEU A 101 12.11 0.81 -4.06
N LEU A 102 12.00 -0.41 -4.60
CA LEU A 102 10.73 -1.04 -4.93
C LEU A 102 10.03 -1.64 -3.70
N LYS A 103 10.78 -2.23 -2.77
CA LYS A 103 10.23 -2.89 -1.57
C LYS A 103 9.99 -1.92 -0.42
N VAL A 104 10.84 -0.91 -0.26
CA VAL A 104 10.80 0.00 0.89
C VAL A 104 10.19 1.34 0.51
N ASN A 105 10.81 2.07 -0.43
CA ASN A 105 10.37 3.44 -0.74
C ASN A 105 9.01 3.46 -1.43
N ALA A 106 8.83 2.62 -2.45
CA ALA A 106 7.58 2.56 -3.20
C ALA A 106 6.43 2.04 -2.34
N ALA A 107 6.67 1.01 -1.53
CA ALA A 107 5.69 0.51 -0.57
C ALA A 107 5.30 1.56 0.47
N SER A 108 6.27 2.24 1.07
CA SER A 108 6.03 3.30 2.05
C SER A 108 5.18 4.43 1.46
N LEU A 109 5.48 4.83 0.22
CA LEU A 109 4.70 5.84 -0.50
C LEU A 109 3.26 5.35 -0.72
N LEU A 110 3.05 4.18 -1.33
CA LEU A 110 1.70 3.67 -1.60
C LEU A 110 0.89 3.49 -0.31
N LEU A 111 1.51 3.01 0.77
CA LEU A 111 0.87 2.90 2.08
C LEU A 111 0.42 4.26 2.61
N SER A 112 1.18 5.33 2.36
CA SER A 112 0.79 6.69 2.78
C SER A 112 -0.50 7.18 2.11
N TYR A 113 -0.82 6.70 0.91
CA TYR A 113 -2.08 6.99 0.21
C TYR A 113 -3.23 6.08 0.69
N ILE A 114 -2.94 4.81 0.99
CA ILE A 114 -3.95 3.85 1.49
C ILE A 114 -4.36 4.17 2.93
N ARG A 115 -3.42 4.56 3.79
CA ARG A 115 -3.66 4.82 5.22
C ARG A 115 -4.84 5.77 5.50
N PRO A 116 -4.94 6.97 4.90
CA PRO A 116 -6.09 7.86 5.14
C PRO A 116 -7.39 7.28 4.58
N GLN A 117 -7.36 6.47 3.52
CA GLN A 117 -8.55 5.86 2.94
C GLN A 117 -9.12 4.76 3.83
N ILE A 118 -8.27 3.88 4.37
CA ILE A 118 -8.67 2.85 5.34
C ILE A 118 -9.29 3.50 6.58
N ARG A 119 -8.65 4.56 7.11
CA ARG A 119 -9.19 5.34 8.23
C ARG A 119 -10.57 5.92 7.87
N SER A 120 -10.68 6.56 6.71
CA SER A 120 -11.92 7.19 6.26
C SER A 120 -13.05 6.17 6.13
N ILE A 121 -12.84 5.06 5.42
CA ILE A 121 -13.88 4.03 5.20
C ILE A 121 -14.32 3.42 6.54
N THR A 122 -13.38 3.08 7.41
CA THR A 122 -13.71 2.47 8.71
C THR A 122 -14.40 3.44 9.65
N SER A 123 -14.08 4.74 9.60
CA SER A 123 -14.76 5.80 10.37
C SER A 123 -16.22 6.03 9.95
N LEU A 124 -16.59 5.64 8.72
CA LEU A 124 -17.98 5.70 8.25
C LEU A 124 -18.80 4.48 8.70
N SER A 125 -18.15 3.45 9.26
CA SER A 125 -18.82 2.26 9.78
C SER A 125 -19.20 2.43 11.25
N LYS A 126 -19.99 1.49 11.78
CA LYS A 126 -20.28 1.42 13.23
C LYS A 126 -19.12 0.90 14.09
N PHE A 127 -18.03 0.44 13.47
CA PHE A 127 -16.87 -0.12 14.16
C PHE A 127 -15.80 0.95 14.38
N ARG A 128 -14.86 0.67 15.30
CA ARG A 128 -13.70 1.53 15.54
C ARG A 128 -12.99 1.89 14.23
N GLU A 129 -12.64 3.16 14.07
CA GLU A 129 -11.75 3.60 13.01
C GLU A 129 -10.40 2.87 13.09
N GLN A 130 -9.85 2.52 11.94
CA GLN A 130 -8.59 1.79 11.84
C GLN A 130 -7.48 2.72 11.35
N ASN A 131 -6.47 2.89 12.20
CA ASN A 131 -5.29 3.68 11.89
C ASN A 131 -4.11 2.72 11.67
N ILE A 132 -3.61 2.65 10.45
CA ILE A 132 -2.43 1.82 10.14
C ILE A 132 -1.18 2.56 10.63
N PRO A 133 -0.33 1.95 11.48
CA PRO A 133 0.89 2.58 11.94
C PRO A 133 1.91 2.77 10.81
N PHE A 134 3.04 3.41 11.14
CA PHE A 134 4.22 3.27 10.28
C PHE A 134 4.68 1.82 10.30
N ILE A 135 5.11 1.35 9.13
CA ILE A 135 5.52 -0.02 8.90
C ILE A 135 6.98 0.04 8.51
N ASP A 136 7.78 -0.81 9.14
CA ASP A 136 9.15 -1.04 8.72
C ASP A 136 9.13 -2.03 7.55
N PHE A 137 9.38 -1.53 6.34
CA PHE A 137 9.48 -2.38 5.14
C PHE A 137 10.89 -2.96 4.96
N THR A 138 11.89 -2.52 5.72
CA THR A 138 13.26 -3.05 5.63
C THR A 138 13.35 -4.47 6.17
N SER A 139 12.43 -4.88 7.05
CA SER A 139 12.34 -6.24 7.57
C SER A 139 11.84 -7.27 6.54
N GLN A 140 11.52 -6.85 5.32
CA GLN A 140 11.07 -7.70 4.21
C GLN A 140 12.15 -7.86 3.11
N LEU A 141 13.34 -7.31 3.33
CA LEU A 141 14.50 -7.41 2.44
C LEU A 141 15.17 -8.79 2.52
#